data_AF-A0A522AI18-F1
#
_entry.id   AF-A0A522AI18-F1
#
_cell.length_a   1.000
_cell.length_b   1.000
_cell.length_c   1.000
_cell.angle_alpha   90.00
_cell.angle_beta   90.00
_cell.angle_gamma   90.00
#
_symmetry.space_group_name_H-M   'P 1'
#
loop_
_entity.id
_entity.type
_entity.pdbx_description
1 polymer ?
#
loop_
_entity_poly.entity_id
_entity_poly.type
_entity_poly.pdbx_seq_one_letter_code
_entity_poly.pdbx_strand_id
1 'polypeptide(L)'
;MNFDIPQDLADYLLELDEFIERVIKPLEDQDDNIRFFDHRREDARTDWERGGLPNAEWEALLEKAKRLADAAGHYRYPVGKEYGGRDGTNLGMAIIREHLAKKGLGLHNDLQNEHSIVGNNVGLLLMLA
;
A
#
# COMPACT_ATOMS: atom_id res chain seq x y z
N MET A 1 25.20 -18.99 -7.16
CA MET A 1 23.80 -18.63 -6.90
C MET A 1 23.74 -17.11 -6.95
N ASN A 2 22.75 -16.52 -7.63
CA ASN A 2 22.59 -15.07 -7.72
C ASN A 2 21.47 -14.65 -6.74
N PHE A 3 21.74 -13.67 -5.90
CA PHE A 3 20.81 -13.11 -4.90
C PHE A 3 20.52 -11.63 -5.14
N ASP A 4 21.03 -11.06 -6.23
CA ASP A 4 20.77 -9.69 -6.61
C ASP A 4 19.30 -9.52 -6.97
N ILE A 5 18.74 -8.36 -6.63
CA ILE A 5 17.39 -7.98 -7.04
C ILE A 5 17.40 -7.80 -8.56
N PRO A 6 16.48 -8.44 -9.32
CA PRO A 6 16.35 -8.21 -10.75
C PRO A 6 16.20 -6.71 -11.09
N GLN A 7 16.87 -6.25 -12.15
CA GLN A 7 16.93 -4.81 -12.46
C GLN A 7 15.54 -4.20 -12.69
N ASP A 8 14.64 -4.91 -13.34
CA ASP A 8 13.25 -4.50 -13.57
C ASP A 8 12.50 -4.26 -12.26
N LEU A 9 12.77 -5.09 -11.24
CA LEU A 9 12.18 -4.93 -9.92
C LEU A 9 12.84 -3.78 -9.15
N ALA A 10 14.16 -3.62 -9.24
CA ALA A 10 14.86 -2.49 -8.64
C ALA A 10 14.35 -1.15 -9.20
N ASP A 11 14.15 -1.06 -10.51
CA ASP A 11 13.57 0.11 -11.17
C ASP A 11 12.12 0.33 -10.72
N TYR A 12 11.34 -0.74 -10.54
CA TYR A 12 9.97 -0.64 -10.04
C TYR A 12 9.89 -0.17 -8.58
N LEU A 13 10.86 -0.53 -7.73
CA LEU A 13 10.93 0.02 -6.37
C LEU A 13 11.15 1.54 -6.37
N LEU A 14 11.94 2.06 -7.33
CA LEU A 14 12.11 3.50 -7.52
C LEU A 14 10.81 4.15 -8.01
N GLU A 15 10.08 3.52 -8.93
CA GLU A 15 8.75 3.98 -9.38
C GLU A 15 7.78 4.10 -8.19
N LEU A 16 7.76 3.10 -7.30
CA LEU A 16 6.95 3.14 -6.08
C LEU A 16 7.38 4.26 -5.14
N ASP A 17 8.68 4.47 -4.95
CA ASP A 17 9.20 5.56 -4.11
C ASP A 17 8.78 6.94 -4.64
N GLU A 18 8.88 7.15 -5.95
CA GLU A 18 8.42 8.37 -6.59
C GLU A 18 6.91 8.56 -6.44
N PHE A 19 6.11 7.50 -6.59
CA PHE A 19 4.67 7.56 -6.38
C PHE A 19 4.33 7.91 -4.93
N ILE A 20 5.06 7.35 -3.95
CA ILE A 20 4.89 7.66 -2.53
C ILE A 20 5.13 9.15 -2.29
N GLU A 21 6.24 9.70 -2.77
CA GLU A 21 6.59 11.11 -2.55
C GLU A 21 5.65 12.08 -3.28
N ARG A 22 5.18 11.73 -4.48
CA ARG A 22 4.37 12.65 -5.30
C ARG A 22 2.87 12.59 -5.02
N VAL A 23 2.38 11.46 -4.52
CA VAL A 23 0.93 11.22 -4.37
C VAL A 23 0.56 10.89 -2.93
N ILE A 24 1.27 9.97 -2.31
CA ILE A 24 0.90 9.45 -0.98
C ILE A 24 1.28 10.44 0.12
N LYS A 25 2.50 10.99 0.12
CA LYS A 25 2.96 11.97 1.11
C LYS A 25 2.09 13.23 1.14
N PRO A 26 1.78 13.87 -0.01
CA PRO A 26 0.83 14.99 -0.02
C PRO A 26 -0.55 14.63 0.53
N LEU A 27 -1.01 13.39 0.36
CA LEU A 27 -2.27 12.93 0.93
C LEU A 27 -2.19 12.73 2.45
N GLU A 28 -1.07 12.24 2.98
CA GLU A 28 -0.78 12.18 4.42
C GLU A 28 -0.73 13.58 5.05
N ASP A 29 -0.22 14.58 4.32
CA ASP A 29 -0.08 15.96 4.84
C ASP A 29 -1.35 16.81 4.70
N GLN A 30 -2.32 16.35 3.90
CA GLN A 30 -3.59 17.04 3.66
C GLN A 30 -4.53 16.95 4.89
N ASP A 31 -5.24 18.02 5.22
CA ASP A 31 -6.38 18.04 6.16
C ASP A 31 -6.11 17.34 7.52
N ASP A 32 -4.90 17.54 8.08
CA ASP A 32 -4.39 16.90 9.32
C ASP A 32 -4.41 15.36 9.29
N ASN A 33 -4.39 14.73 8.11
CA ASN A 33 -4.29 13.26 8.00
C ASN A 33 -3.04 12.70 8.69
N ILE A 34 -2.01 13.52 8.86
CA ILE A 34 -0.79 13.19 9.61
C ILE A 34 -1.09 12.70 11.04
N ARG A 35 -2.25 13.04 11.61
CA ARG A 35 -2.73 12.53 12.90
C ARG A 35 -2.79 11.01 12.97
N PHE A 36 -3.12 10.34 11.88
CA PHE A 36 -3.25 8.88 11.85
C PHE A 36 -1.89 8.16 11.91
N PHE A 37 -0.78 8.87 11.67
CA PHE A 37 0.58 8.32 11.65
C PHE A 37 1.42 8.77 12.85
N ASP A 38 0.88 9.65 13.70
CA ASP A 38 1.54 10.13 14.91
C ASP A 38 1.33 9.12 16.04
N HIS A 39 2.41 8.47 16.49
CA HIS A 39 2.38 7.49 17.59
C HIS A 39 1.79 8.05 18.91
N ARG A 40 1.71 9.37 19.07
CA ARG A 40 1.09 10.00 20.26
C ARG A 40 -0.42 10.15 20.13
N ARG A 41 -0.97 9.92 18.94
CA ARG A 41 -2.38 10.06 18.55
C ARG A 41 -2.91 8.78 17.92
N GLU A 42 -2.38 7.61 18.30
CA GLU A 42 -2.79 6.33 17.72
C GLU A 42 -4.29 6.05 17.90
N ASP A 43 -4.88 6.60 18.96
CA ASP A 43 -6.32 6.56 19.24
C ASP A 43 -7.17 7.22 18.13
N ALA A 44 -6.61 8.10 17.30
CA ALA A 44 -7.29 8.71 16.17
C ALA A 44 -7.82 7.68 15.15
N ARG A 45 -7.22 6.48 15.09
CA ARG A 45 -7.64 5.39 14.20
C ARG A 45 -8.79 4.56 14.77
N THR A 46 -9.19 4.81 16.01
CA THR A 46 -10.16 4.01 16.77
C THR A 46 -11.38 4.85 17.14
N ASP A 47 -12.57 4.37 16.77
CA ASP A 47 -13.84 4.93 17.19
C ASP A 47 -14.30 4.27 18.50
N TRP A 48 -14.01 4.93 19.62
CA TRP A 48 -14.34 4.44 20.96
C TRP A 48 -15.84 4.39 21.25
N GLU A 49 -16.63 5.32 20.69
CA GLU A 49 -18.09 5.34 20.84
C GLU A 49 -18.74 4.17 20.09
N ARG A 50 -18.11 3.69 19.01
CA ARG A 50 -18.53 2.51 18.25
C ARG A 50 -17.85 1.22 18.68
N GLY A 51 -17.41 1.13 19.94
CA GLY A 51 -16.85 -0.10 20.52
C GLY A 51 -15.42 -0.42 20.06
N GLY A 52 -14.66 0.60 19.66
CA GLY A 52 -13.26 0.44 19.22
C GLY A 52 -13.11 -0.02 17.77
N LEU A 53 -14.15 0.15 16.94
CA LEU A 53 -14.07 -0.11 15.50
C LEU A 53 -13.14 0.91 14.82
N PRO A 54 -12.64 0.62 13.61
CA PRO A 54 -11.86 1.59 12.86
C PRO A 54 -12.64 2.91 12.66
N ASN A 55 -11.93 4.02 12.82
CA ASN A 55 -12.48 5.35 12.57
C ASN A 55 -12.87 5.48 11.08
N ALA A 56 -14.05 6.03 10.82
CA ALA A 56 -14.58 6.14 9.45
C ALA A 56 -13.75 7.05 8.52
N GLU A 57 -13.15 8.11 9.06
CA GLU A 57 -12.24 8.99 8.29
C GLU A 57 -10.95 8.27 7.94
N TRP A 58 -10.44 7.44 8.88
CA TRP A 58 -9.29 6.59 8.64
C TRP A 58 -9.55 5.57 7.52
N GLU A 59 -10.67 4.85 7.60
CA GLU A 59 -11.07 3.89 6.56
C GLU A 59 -11.25 4.57 5.19
N ALA A 60 -11.88 5.75 5.16
CA ALA A 60 -12.05 6.52 3.94
C ALA A 60 -10.72 6.99 3.34
N LEU A 61 -9.75 7.34 4.19
CA LEU A 61 -8.41 7.73 3.76
C LEU A 61 -7.63 6.55 3.14
N LEU A 62 -7.70 5.37 3.77
CA LEU A 62 -7.10 4.14 3.24
C LEU A 62 -7.71 3.76 1.89
N GLU A 63 -9.03 3.83 1.75
CA GLU A 63 -9.71 3.56 0.47
C GLU A 63 -9.32 4.58 -0.61
N LYS A 64 -9.15 5.86 -0.24
CA LYS A 64 -8.64 6.89 -1.17
C LYS A 64 -7.22 6.57 -1.66
N ALA A 65 -6.31 6.21 -0.75
CA ALA A 65 -4.94 5.82 -1.09
C ALA A 65 -4.91 4.60 -2.02
N LYS A 66 -5.71 3.57 -1.71
CA LYS A 66 -5.88 2.37 -2.54
C LYS A 66 -6.39 2.71 -3.94
N ARG A 67 -7.40 3.57 -4.08
CA ARG A 67 -7.91 4.00 -5.39
C ARG A 67 -6.88 4.74 -6.22
N LEU A 68 -6.07 5.59 -5.59
CA LEU A 68 -4.97 6.29 -6.27
C LEU A 68 -3.90 5.30 -6.76
N ALA A 69 -3.54 4.32 -5.92
CA ALA A 69 -2.59 3.28 -6.29
C ALA A 69 -3.13 2.35 -7.39
N ASP A 70 -4.44 2.06 -7.39
CA ASP A 70 -5.10 1.29 -8.45
C ASP A 70 -5.12 2.06 -9.78
N ALA A 71 -5.46 3.34 -9.75
CA ALA A 71 -5.42 4.21 -10.92
C ALA A 71 -4.01 4.37 -11.51
N ALA A 72 -2.97 4.34 -10.67
CA ALA A 72 -1.56 4.33 -11.09
C ALA A 72 -1.07 2.94 -11.53
N GLY A 73 -1.89 1.89 -11.39
CA GLY A 73 -1.53 0.51 -11.78
C GLY A 73 -0.57 -0.20 -10.83
N HIS A 74 -0.41 0.29 -9.60
CA HIS A 74 0.41 -0.36 -8.56
C HIS A 74 -0.37 -1.41 -7.78
N TYR A 75 -1.64 -1.12 -7.47
CA TYR A 75 -2.46 -1.99 -6.61
C TYR A 75 -2.68 -3.39 -7.20
N ARG A 76 -2.70 -3.50 -8.54
CA ARG A 76 -2.91 -4.76 -9.27
C ARG A 76 -1.62 -5.44 -9.71
N TYR A 77 -0.48 -5.10 -9.12
CA TYR A 77 0.82 -5.67 -9.47
C TYR A 77 0.82 -7.19 -9.77
N PRO A 78 0.28 -8.08 -8.91
CA PRO A 78 0.36 -9.53 -9.15
C PRO A 78 -0.62 -10.05 -10.21
N VAL A 79 -1.54 -9.21 -10.68
CA VAL A 79 -2.55 -9.61 -11.67
C VAL A 79 -1.93 -9.59 -13.07
N GLY A 80 -2.42 -10.45 -13.97
CA GLY A 80 -2.00 -10.47 -15.37
C GLY A 80 -2.25 -9.14 -16.09
N LYS A 81 -1.38 -8.77 -17.03
CA LYS A 81 -1.50 -7.53 -17.82
C LYS A 81 -2.82 -7.45 -18.59
N GLU A 82 -3.37 -8.57 -19.03
CA GLU A 82 -4.67 -8.65 -19.71
C GLU A 82 -5.86 -8.18 -18.84
N TYR A 83 -5.69 -8.15 -17.52
CA TYR A 83 -6.67 -7.62 -16.55
C TYR A 83 -6.22 -6.28 -15.94
N GLY A 84 -5.21 -5.63 -16.53
CA GLY A 84 -4.67 -4.35 -16.08
C GLY A 84 -3.71 -4.44 -14.89
N GLY A 85 -3.12 -5.61 -14.64
CA GLY A 85 -2.02 -5.78 -13.69
C GLY A 85 -0.64 -5.67 -14.35
N ARG A 86 0.40 -6.21 -13.70
CA ARG A 86 1.79 -6.12 -14.15
C ARG A 86 2.50 -7.48 -14.32
N ASP A 87 1.78 -8.60 -14.29
CA ASP A 87 2.34 -9.96 -14.27
C ASP A 87 3.31 -10.18 -13.10
N GLY A 88 3.01 -9.58 -11.94
CA GLY A 88 3.88 -9.58 -10.78
C GLY A 88 4.15 -10.98 -10.21
N THR A 89 5.40 -11.23 -9.86
CA THR A 89 5.85 -12.52 -9.32
C THR A 89 5.77 -12.55 -7.79
N ASN A 90 5.73 -13.76 -7.19
CA ASN A 90 5.80 -13.94 -5.74
C ASN A 90 7.10 -13.37 -5.13
N LEU A 91 8.23 -13.53 -5.82
CA LEU A 91 9.51 -12.94 -5.39
C LEU A 91 9.42 -11.40 -5.39
N GLY A 92 8.87 -10.82 -6.45
CA GLY A 92 8.69 -9.38 -6.52
C GLY A 92 7.74 -8.86 -5.45
N MET A 93 6.64 -9.57 -5.17
CA MET A 93 5.74 -9.23 -4.07
C MET A 93 6.45 -9.24 -2.70
N ALA A 94 7.30 -10.25 -2.44
CA ALA A 94 8.05 -10.33 -1.19
C ALA A 94 9.02 -9.15 -1.02
N ILE A 95 9.78 -8.81 -2.08
CA ILE A 95 10.72 -7.69 -2.08
C ILE A 95 9.99 -6.35 -1.92
N ILE A 96 8.88 -6.14 -2.64
CA ILE A 96 8.05 -4.92 -2.53
C ILE A 96 7.53 -4.77 -1.10
N ARG A 97 7.00 -5.85 -0.50
CA ARG A 97 6.48 -5.81 0.87
C ARG A 97 7.56 -5.50 1.90
N GLU A 98 8.75 -6.08 1.76
CA GLU A 98 9.89 -5.75 2.61
C GLU A 98 10.30 -4.28 2.45
N HIS A 99 10.41 -3.79 1.22
CA HIS A 99 10.81 -2.41 0.90
C HIS A 99 9.83 -1.41 1.50
N LEU A 100 8.53 -1.62 1.34
CA LEU A 100 7.50 -0.75 1.91
C LEU A 100 7.45 -0.84 3.44
N ALA A 101 7.61 -2.03 4.03
CA ALA A 101 7.63 -2.19 5.49
C ALA A 101 8.82 -1.45 6.14
N LYS A 102 9.99 -1.41 5.49
CA LYS A 102 11.18 -0.69 5.98
C LYS A 102 11.00 0.82 6.06
N LYS A 103 10.05 1.40 5.32
CA LYS A 103 9.74 2.84 5.36
C LYS A 103 8.91 3.24 6.58
N GLY A 104 8.41 2.28 7.36
CA GLY A 104 7.62 2.52 8.55
C GLY A 104 6.12 2.71 8.24
N LEU A 105 5.38 3.19 9.25
CA LEU A 105 3.94 3.39 9.14
C LEU A 105 3.61 4.55 8.19
N GLY A 106 2.73 4.31 7.22
CA GLY A 106 2.21 5.33 6.31
C GLY A 106 1.09 4.78 5.42
N LEU A 107 0.47 5.64 4.62
CA LEU A 107 -0.54 5.23 3.62
C LEU A 107 0.03 4.32 2.54
N HIS A 108 1.35 4.31 2.36
CA HIS A 108 2.00 3.37 1.45
C HIS A 108 1.93 1.93 1.97
N ASN A 109 1.98 1.74 3.30
CA ASN A 109 1.95 0.44 3.94
C ASN A 109 1.66 0.56 5.45
N ASP A 110 0.59 -0.09 5.90
CA ASP A 110 0.26 -0.24 7.32
C ASP A 110 0.08 -1.74 7.63
N LEU A 111 1.01 -2.28 8.43
CA LEU A 111 1.00 -3.70 8.79
C LEU A 111 -0.04 -4.04 9.86
N GLN A 112 -0.61 -3.04 10.56
CA GLN A 112 -1.57 -3.28 11.63
C GLN A 112 -2.96 -3.69 11.08
N ASN A 113 -3.30 -3.23 9.89
CA ASN A 113 -4.55 -3.55 9.19
C ASN A 113 -4.32 -4.16 7.79
N GLU A 114 -3.07 -4.54 7.50
CA GLU A 114 -2.63 -5.14 6.23
C GLU A 114 -2.82 -4.24 4.99
N HIS A 115 -3.01 -2.92 5.17
CA HIS A 115 -3.10 -1.98 4.07
C HIS A 115 -1.76 -1.83 3.33
N SER A 116 -1.82 -1.74 2.00
CA SER A 116 -0.68 -1.38 1.16
C SER A 116 -1.15 -0.85 -0.18
N ILE A 117 -0.36 0.06 -0.77
CA ILE A 117 -0.56 0.55 -2.14
C ILE A 117 -0.31 -0.54 -3.20
N VAL A 118 0.36 -1.64 -2.84
CA VAL A 118 0.49 -2.83 -3.68
C VAL A 118 -0.36 -3.96 -3.11
N GLY A 119 -1.50 -4.23 -3.74
CA GLY A 119 -2.47 -5.21 -3.28
C GLY A 119 -2.02 -6.65 -3.48
N ASN A 120 -2.41 -7.52 -2.55
CA ASN A 120 -2.25 -8.97 -2.66
C ASN A 120 -3.62 -9.64 -2.68
N ASN A 121 -4.34 -9.51 -3.80
CA ASN A 121 -5.71 -9.98 -3.96
C ASN A 121 -5.77 -11.51 -4.19
N VAL A 122 -5.41 -12.30 -3.18
CA VAL A 122 -5.31 -13.78 -3.30
C VAL A 122 -6.61 -14.41 -3.81
N GLY A 123 -7.77 -13.96 -3.34
CA GLY A 123 -9.07 -14.47 -3.81
C GLY A 123 -9.27 -14.28 -5.31
N LEU A 124 -8.89 -13.11 -5.86
CA LEU A 124 -8.94 -12.86 -7.30
C LEU A 124 -7.93 -13.74 -8.04
N LEU A 125 -6.70 -13.85 -7.53
CA LEU A 125 -5.65 -14.68 -8.14
C LEU A 125 -6.07 -16.15 -8.23
N LEU A 126 -6.78 -16.67 -7.22
CA LEU A 126 -7.32 -18.04 -7.23
C LEU A 126 -8.48 -18.23 -8.22
N MET A 127 -9.21 -17.19 -8.58
CA MET A 127 -10.30 -17.26 -9.58
C MET A 127 -9.79 -17.15 -11.02
N LEU A 128 -8.60 -16.57 -11.22
CA LEU A 128 -7.98 -16.38 -12.54
C LEU A 128 -7.01 -17.53 -12.92
N ALA A 129 -6.69 -18.41 -11.98
CA ALA A 129 -5.72 -19.50 -12.12
C ALA A 129 -6.29 -20.75 -12.82
#